data_AF-A0A965UX36-F1
#
_entry.id   AF-A0A965UX36-F1
#
_cell.length_a   1.000
_cell.length_b   1.000
_cell.length_c   1.000
_cell.angle_alpha   90.00
_cell.angle_beta   90.00
_cell.angle_gamma   90.00
#
_symmetry.space_group_name_H-M   'P 1'
#
loop_
_entity.id
_entity.type
_entity.pdbx_description
1 polymer ?
#
loop_
_entity_poly.entity_id
_entity_poly.type
_entity_poly.pdbx_seq_one_letter_code
_entity_poly.pdbx_strand_id
1 'polypeptide(L)'
;MTALILLLLAQSPRVELPAELQARPGRLIQITARSENKAIKWFLANGDADLIVMESTRTAIFSAVENGQYRIVAYTAAGDIPSDPSVCVVTVGDGKPGPIIPPDSSDPFAKSLASIWGGLKEPGKAASKSILADVFRQGMELADDKKFLDLGAFNAALKELRADRLPGDKLVSIRERIAEELATLGDDSQTAFGPELRAKAKSICGRIVAALEALK
;
A
#
# COMPACT_ATOMS: atom_id res chain seq x y z
N MET A 1 3.67 -5.81 62.45
CA MET A 1 4.44 -5.26 61.32
C MET A 1 3.84 -5.79 60.03
N THR A 2 3.31 -4.90 59.19
CA THR A 2 2.61 -5.29 57.97
C THR A 2 3.58 -5.23 56.79
N ALA A 3 3.80 -6.35 56.10
CA ALA A 3 4.63 -6.38 54.90
C ALA A 3 3.88 -5.72 53.74
N LEU A 4 4.20 -4.46 53.45
CA LEU A 4 3.71 -3.76 52.27
C LEU A 4 4.39 -4.35 51.03
N ILE A 5 3.76 -5.34 50.40
CA ILE A 5 4.20 -5.87 49.11
C ILE A 5 3.99 -4.77 48.07
N LEU A 6 5.08 -4.07 47.75
CA LEU A 6 5.10 -3.08 46.69
C LEU A 6 5.03 -3.84 45.36
N LEU A 7 3.82 -3.95 44.79
CA LEU A 7 3.62 -4.60 43.50
C LEU A 7 4.24 -3.71 42.42
N LEU A 8 5.50 -3.99 42.08
CA LEU A 8 6.18 -3.34 40.97
C LEU A 8 5.50 -3.77 39.67
N LEU A 9 4.53 -2.98 39.22
CA LEU A 9 4.00 -3.07 37.88
C LEU A 9 5.14 -2.73 36.92
N ALA A 10 5.79 -3.78 36.39
CA ALA A 10 6.76 -3.66 35.32
C ALA A 10 6.03 -3.10 34.09
N GLN A 11 6.06 -1.78 33.94
CA GLN A 11 5.44 -1.11 32.80
C GLN A 11 6.15 -1.60 31.54
N SER A 12 5.39 -2.21 30.62
CA SER A 12 5.93 -2.68 29.34
C SER A 12 6.65 -1.51 28.67
N PRO A 13 7.89 -1.72 28.17
CA PRO A 13 8.64 -0.68 27.48
C PRO A 13 7.80 -0.13 26.32
N ARG A 14 7.76 1.19 26.17
CA ARG A 14 6.85 1.84 25.24
C ARG A 14 7.54 3.02 24.56
N VAL A 15 7.32 3.12 23.26
CA VAL A 15 7.67 4.29 22.46
C VAL A 15 6.40 4.75 21.74
N GLU A 16 6.23 6.06 21.61
CA GLU A 16 5.18 6.68 20.81
C GLU A 16 5.82 7.56 19.73
N LEU A 17 5.33 7.45 18.50
CA LEU A 17 5.62 8.35 17.39
C LEU A 17 4.36 9.16 17.01
N PRO A 18 4.50 10.29 16.31
CA PRO A 18 3.39 10.86 15.54
C PRO A 18 2.88 9.83 14.53
N ALA A 19 1.57 9.59 14.47
CA ALA A 19 1.00 8.58 13.59
C ALA A 19 1.21 8.89 12.09
N GLU A 20 0.99 10.15 11.71
CA GLU A 20 1.10 10.64 10.33
C GLU A 20 1.82 12.00 10.30
N LEU A 21 2.63 12.24 9.26
CA LEU A 21 3.33 13.52 9.02
C LEU A 21 3.37 13.82 7.52
N GLN A 22 3.08 15.06 7.12
CA GLN A 22 3.26 15.53 5.73
C GLN A 22 4.63 16.17 5.53
N ALA A 23 5.30 15.85 4.43
CA ALA A 23 6.53 16.47 3.97
C ALA A 23 6.39 16.94 2.51
N ARG A 24 7.22 17.91 2.09
CA ARG A 24 7.40 18.25 0.67
C ARG A 24 8.61 17.47 0.11
N PRO A 25 8.67 17.19 -1.21
CA PRO A 25 9.76 16.42 -1.78
C PRO A 25 11.09 17.16 -1.62
N GLY A 26 12.15 16.44 -1.29
CA GLY A 26 13.47 17.01 -1.01
C GLY A 26 13.52 17.95 0.20
N ARG A 27 12.56 17.86 1.14
CA ARG A 27 12.60 18.59 2.42
C ARG A 27 12.85 17.65 3.59
N LEU A 28 13.70 18.12 4.50
CA LEU A 28 13.92 17.46 5.79
C LEU A 28 12.70 17.71 6.69
N ILE A 29 12.24 16.67 7.38
CA ILE A 29 11.34 16.82 8.54
C ILE A 29 11.94 16.12 9.76
N GLN A 30 11.58 16.58 10.96
CA GLN A 30 11.97 15.98 12.23
C GLN A 30 10.84 15.15 12.81
N ILE A 31 11.15 13.93 13.23
CA ILE A 31 10.25 12.99 13.91
C ILE A 31 10.77 12.81 15.33
N THR A 32 9.97 13.17 16.32
CA THR A 32 10.36 13.09 17.75
C THR A 32 9.60 11.95 18.42
N ALA A 33 10.34 11.01 19.03
CA ALA A 33 9.74 9.92 19.79
C ALA A 33 9.54 10.28 21.27
N ARG A 34 8.43 9.83 21.86
CA ARG A 34 8.21 9.83 23.32
C ARG A 34 8.49 8.43 23.86
N SER A 35 9.25 8.34 24.95
CA SER A 35 9.52 7.08 25.67
C SER A 35 10.17 7.38 27.02
N GLU A 36 9.95 6.54 28.02
CA GLU A 36 10.73 6.57 29.27
C GLU A 36 12.08 5.84 29.14
N ASN A 37 12.21 4.98 28.13
CA ASN A 37 13.38 4.13 27.91
C ASN A 37 14.58 4.92 27.34
N LYS A 38 15.80 4.52 27.68
CA LYS A 38 17.03 5.28 27.35
C LYS A 38 17.38 5.30 25.86
N ALA A 39 17.24 4.17 25.18
CA ALA A 39 17.61 4.01 23.77
C ALA A 39 16.37 3.69 22.92
N ILE A 40 16.32 4.23 21.71
CA ILE A 40 15.26 3.95 20.72
C ILE A 40 15.97 3.59 19.42
N LYS A 41 15.61 2.45 18.82
CA LYS A 41 16.11 2.04 17.51
C LYS A 41 15.02 2.27 16.46
N TRP A 42 15.46 2.73 15.30
CA TRP A 42 14.63 3.21 14.21
C TRP A 42 15.00 2.49 12.93
N PHE A 43 14.03 2.26 12.04
CA PHE A 43 14.29 1.85 10.66
C PHE A 43 13.20 2.34 9.72
N LEU A 44 13.57 2.47 8.44
CA LEU A 44 12.63 2.66 7.35
C LEU A 44 12.15 1.28 6.88
N ALA A 45 10.84 1.04 6.87
CA ALA A 45 10.26 -0.27 6.54
C ALA A 45 9.88 -0.43 5.05
N ASN A 46 9.86 0.66 4.28
CA ASN A 46 9.57 0.62 2.84
C ASN A 46 10.09 1.88 2.11
N GLY A 47 10.35 1.76 0.81
CA GLY A 47 10.84 2.85 -0.04
C GLY A 47 12.35 3.08 0.09
N ASP A 48 12.88 3.96 -0.75
CA ASP A 48 14.26 4.48 -0.67
C ASP A 48 14.20 5.94 -0.21
N ALA A 49 14.83 6.26 0.92
CA ALA A 49 14.76 7.57 1.57
C ALA A 49 15.81 7.71 2.69
N ASP A 50 16.24 8.94 2.94
CA ASP A 50 17.15 9.28 4.03
C ASP A 50 16.45 9.21 5.39
N LEU A 51 17.01 8.44 6.33
CA LEU A 51 16.60 8.40 7.73
C LEU A 51 17.81 8.53 8.66
N ILE A 52 18.08 9.76 9.11
CA ILE A 52 19.24 10.10 9.95
C ILE A 52 18.80 10.12 11.42
N VAL A 53 19.29 9.17 12.21
CA VAL A 53 18.92 9.00 13.62
C VAL A 53 19.83 9.84 14.53
N MET A 54 19.23 10.62 15.43
CA MET A 54 19.91 11.39 16.47
C MET A 54 19.60 10.77 17.85
N GLU A 55 20.46 9.86 18.31
CA GLU A 55 20.22 9.12 19.56
C GLU A 55 20.17 10.01 20.81
N SER A 56 20.92 11.12 20.82
CA SER A 56 20.97 12.08 21.93
C SER A 56 19.67 12.86 22.16
N THR A 57 18.87 13.07 21.12
CA THR A 57 17.63 13.86 21.16
C THR A 57 16.36 13.03 21.01
N ARG A 58 16.47 11.69 20.86
CA ARG A 58 15.34 10.78 20.54
C ARG A 58 14.57 11.21 19.28
N THR A 59 15.28 11.74 18.29
CA THR A 59 14.70 12.20 17.02
C THR A 59 15.31 11.49 15.82
N ALA A 60 14.52 11.32 14.76
CA ALA A 60 15.03 11.03 13.43
C ALA A 60 14.74 12.22 12.50
N ILE A 61 15.69 12.54 11.62
CA ILE A 61 15.47 13.41 10.48
C ILE A 61 15.17 12.52 9.27
N PHE A 62 14.07 12.81 8.58
CA PHE A 62 13.66 12.08 7.39
C PHE A 62 13.66 12.99 6.15
N SER A 63 14.04 12.45 5.00
CA SER A 63 13.78 13.08 3.70
C SER A 63 13.63 12.05 2.58
N ALA A 64 12.79 12.36 1.59
CA ALA A 64 12.74 11.66 0.32
C ALA A 64 12.51 12.65 -0.82
N VAL A 65 13.06 12.34 -2.01
CA VAL A 65 12.83 13.11 -3.24
C VAL A 65 11.62 12.59 -4.03
N GLU A 66 11.23 11.33 -3.84
CA GLU A 66 10.07 10.73 -4.50
C GLU A 66 8.76 10.94 -3.70
N ASN A 67 7.67 11.21 -4.41
CA ASN A 67 6.32 11.27 -3.83
C ASN A 67 5.87 9.88 -3.37
N GLY A 68 5.34 9.76 -2.15
CA GLY A 68 4.87 8.47 -1.64
C GLY A 68 4.63 8.44 -0.13
N GLN A 69 4.59 7.24 0.44
CA GLN A 69 4.51 7.00 1.89
C GLN A 69 5.68 6.16 2.37
N TYR A 70 6.21 6.53 3.53
CA TYR A 70 7.40 5.96 4.12
C TYR A 70 7.08 5.59 5.57
N ARG A 71 6.99 4.28 5.85
CA ARG A 71 6.70 3.76 7.19
C ARG A 71 7.99 3.72 7.97
N ILE A 72 8.11 4.62 8.95
CA ILE A 72 9.25 4.73 9.84
C ILE A 72 8.84 4.09 11.16
N VAL A 73 9.59 3.06 11.56
CA VAL A 73 9.28 2.24 12.72
C VAL A 73 10.30 2.53 13.80
N ALA A 74 9.83 2.74 15.03
CA ALA A 74 10.66 2.86 16.21
C ALA A 74 10.28 1.82 17.26
N TYR A 75 11.27 1.25 17.92
CA TYR A 75 11.08 0.35 19.07
C TYR A 75 12.14 0.60 20.15
N THR A 76 11.88 0.13 21.35
CA THR A 76 12.76 0.27 22.52
C THR A 76 12.75 -1.01 23.36
N ALA A 77 13.44 -1.01 24.51
CA ALA A 77 13.52 -2.16 25.41
C ALA A 77 13.69 -1.73 26.88
N ALA A 78 13.24 -2.58 27.80
CA ALA A 78 13.48 -2.49 29.25
C ALA A 78 14.09 -3.81 29.73
N GLY A 79 15.39 -3.83 29.98
CA GLY A 79 16.13 -5.09 30.16
C GLY A 79 15.97 -5.97 28.92
N ASP A 80 15.61 -7.24 29.14
CA ASP A 80 15.44 -8.25 28.08
C ASP A 80 14.06 -8.21 27.40
N ILE A 81 13.18 -7.27 27.77
CA ILE A 81 11.85 -7.12 27.18
C ILE A 81 11.89 -6.03 26.09
N PRO A 82 11.52 -6.31 24.83
CA PRO A 82 11.32 -5.30 23.79
C PRO A 82 9.93 -4.65 23.90
N SER A 83 9.78 -3.43 23.35
CA SER A 83 8.47 -2.82 23.13
C SER A 83 7.77 -3.38 21.90
N ASP A 84 6.45 -3.22 21.84
CA ASP A 84 5.77 -3.19 20.55
C ASP A 84 6.37 -2.10 19.63
N PRO A 85 6.41 -2.29 18.30
CA PRO A 85 6.88 -1.28 17.37
C PRO A 85 5.85 -0.15 17.19
N SER A 86 6.27 1.09 17.44
CA SER A 86 5.48 2.27 17.05
C SER A 86 5.81 2.64 15.60
N VAL A 87 4.78 3.00 14.83
CA VAL A 87 4.92 3.35 13.41
C VAL A 87 4.50 4.81 13.19
N CYS A 88 5.30 5.53 12.40
CA CYS A 88 4.99 6.83 11.82
C CYS A 88 4.87 6.66 10.31
N VAL A 89 3.83 7.21 9.69
CA VAL A 89 3.70 7.29 8.23
C VAL A 89 4.07 8.69 7.77
N VAL A 90 5.25 8.83 7.17
CA VAL A 90 5.63 10.09 6.52
C VAL A 90 5.16 10.07 5.08
N THR A 91 4.56 11.19 4.66
CA THR A 91 3.78 11.29 3.45
C THR A 91 4.31 12.47 2.62
N VAL A 92 4.89 12.18 1.45
CA VAL A 92 5.77 13.11 0.72
C VAL A 92 5.10 13.64 -0.55
N GLY A 93 5.10 14.96 -0.70
CA GLY A 93 4.46 15.68 -1.81
C GLY A 93 2.96 15.88 -1.60
N ASP A 94 2.21 15.87 -2.70
CA ASP A 94 0.74 15.65 -2.66
C ASP A 94 0.37 14.21 -2.27
N GLY A 95 1.40 13.38 -2.01
CA GLY A 95 1.53 12.79 -0.68
C GLY A 95 0.22 12.24 -0.15
N LYS A 96 -0.15 11.10 -0.72
CA LYS A 96 -0.90 10.07 -0.03
C LYS A 96 -0.05 8.82 -0.13
N PRO A 97 -0.11 7.94 0.87
CA PRO A 97 -0.06 5.86 0.31
C PRO A 97 -0.98 5.78 -0.91
N GLY A 98 -1.20 4.62 -1.50
CA GLY A 98 -2.58 4.36 -1.90
C GLY A 98 -3.36 4.14 -0.60
N PRO A 99 -4.33 5.00 -0.18
CA PRO A 99 -5.42 4.42 0.56
C PRO A 99 -5.97 3.27 -0.31
N ILE A 100 -6.43 2.18 0.29
CA ILE A 100 -7.51 1.45 -0.36
C ILE A 100 -8.66 2.45 -0.33
N ILE A 101 -8.81 3.26 -1.39
CA ILE A 101 -9.82 4.31 -1.46
C ILE A 101 -11.15 3.56 -1.43
N PRO A 102 -11.95 3.61 -0.35
CA PRO A 102 -13.34 3.23 -0.47
C PRO A 102 -13.91 4.23 -1.48
N PRO A 103 -14.45 3.78 -2.63
CA PRO A 103 -14.72 4.59 -3.81
C PRO A 103 -15.12 6.00 -3.46
N ASP A 104 -14.20 6.95 -3.70
CA ASP A 104 -14.51 8.35 -3.44
C ASP A 104 -15.80 8.64 -4.19
N SER A 105 -16.72 9.36 -3.55
CA SER A 105 -18.03 9.67 -4.11
C SER A 105 -17.95 10.55 -5.37
N SER A 106 -16.73 10.87 -5.82
CA SER A 106 -16.34 11.37 -7.13
C SER A 106 -16.01 10.30 -8.20
N ASP A 107 -15.29 9.19 -7.89
CA ASP A 107 -14.55 8.35 -8.87
C ASP A 107 -15.44 7.72 -9.96
N PRO A 108 -15.31 8.15 -11.24
CA PRO A 108 -16.09 7.61 -12.36
C PRO A 108 -15.91 6.10 -12.61
N PHE A 109 -14.70 5.55 -12.40
CA PHE A 109 -14.42 4.13 -12.62
C PHE A 109 -15.13 3.26 -11.58
N ALA A 110 -14.93 3.57 -10.30
CA ALA A 110 -15.53 2.81 -9.23
C ALA A 110 -17.07 2.97 -9.18
N LYS A 111 -17.61 4.14 -9.53
CA LYS A 111 -19.05 4.33 -9.78
C LYS A 111 -19.57 3.46 -10.92
N SER A 112 -18.83 3.38 -12.03
CA SER A 112 -19.21 2.55 -13.17
C SER A 112 -19.27 1.07 -12.77
N LEU A 113 -18.24 0.56 -12.07
CA LEU A 113 -18.25 -0.81 -11.54
C LEU A 113 -19.39 -1.05 -10.52
N ALA A 114 -19.67 -0.10 -9.63
CA ALA A 114 -20.79 -0.20 -8.69
C ALA A 114 -22.16 -0.26 -9.39
N SER A 115 -22.36 0.53 -10.44
CA SER A 115 -23.58 0.52 -11.26
C SER A 115 -23.76 -0.82 -11.98
N ILE A 116 -22.71 -1.29 -12.67
CA ILE A 116 -22.71 -2.60 -13.35
C ILE A 116 -22.97 -3.73 -12.34
N TRP A 117 -22.31 -3.69 -11.18
CA TRP A 117 -22.45 -4.69 -10.12
C TRP A 117 -23.88 -4.78 -9.57
N GLY A 118 -24.54 -3.63 -9.35
CA GLY A 118 -25.93 -3.57 -8.89
C GLY A 118 -26.91 -4.19 -9.89
N GLY A 119 -26.67 -4.00 -11.20
CA GLY A 119 -27.46 -4.63 -12.26
C GLY A 119 -27.19 -6.13 -12.45
N LEU A 120 -26.02 -6.63 -12.05
CA LEU A 120 -25.54 -7.96 -12.41
C LEU A 120 -26.27 -9.10 -11.67
N LYS A 121 -26.96 -9.97 -12.43
CA LYS A 121 -27.73 -11.12 -11.94
C LYS A 121 -27.02 -12.48 -12.17
N GLU A 122 -25.68 -12.49 -12.14
CA GLU A 122 -24.89 -13.71 -12.27
C GLU A 122 -24.87 -14.54 -10.97
N PRO A 123 -25.13 -15.86 -11.03
CA PRO A 123 -24.93 -16.75 -9.88
C PRO A 123 -23.44 -16.85 -9.54
N GLY A 124 -23.11 -16.79 -8.25
CA GLY A 124 -21.72 -16.86 -7.78
C GLY A 124 -20.89 -15.57 -7.98
N LYS A 125 -21.49 -14.45 -8.43
CA LYS A 125 -20.74 -13.21 -8.75
C LYS A 125 -19.77 -12.74 -7.66
N ALA A 126 -20.11 -12.95 -6.38
CA ALA A 126 -19.24 -12.60 -5.24
C ALA A 126 -17.94 -13.40 -5.19
N ALA A 127 -17.96 -14.70 -5.49
CA ALA A 127 -16.76 -15.53 -5.58
C ALA A 127 -15.93 -15.15 -6.81
N SER A 128 -16.60 -14.97 -7.96
CA SER A 128 -15.98 -14.45 -9.19
C SER A 128 -15.28 -13.10 -8.98
N LYS A 129 -15.86 -12.23 -8.14
CA LYS A 129 -15.31 -10.92 -7.78
C LYS A 129 -14.02 -11.04 -6.99
N SER A 130 -13.98 -11.96 -6.02
CA SER A 130 -12.76 -12.24 -5.26
C SER A 130 -11.65 -12.72 -6.20
N ILE A 131 -11.93 -13.74 -7.02
CA ILE A 131 -10.97 -14.27 -8.00
C ILE A 131 -10.44 -13.16 -8.92
N LEU A 132 -11.31 -12.26 -9.40
CA LEU A 132 -10.88 -11.14 -10.24
C LEU A 132 -10.00 -10.14 -9.48
N ALA A 133 -10.29 -9.84 -8.22
CA ALA A 133 -9.41 -9.01 -7.38
C ALA A 133 -8.06 -9.71 -7.09
N ASP A 134 -8.07 -11.02 -6.86
CA ASP A 134 -6.85 -11.83 -6.63
C ASP A 134 -5.94 -11.83 -7.86
N VAL A 135 -6.53 -11.91 -9.07
CA VAL A 135 -5.82 -11.74 -10.36
C VAL A 135 -5.18 -10.36 -10.47
N PHE A 136 -5.85 -9.28 -10.09
CA PHE A 136 -5.27 -7.93 -10.16
C PHE A 136 -4.25 -7.63 -9.05
N ARG A 137 -4.35 -8.25 -7.86
CA ARG A 137 -3.27 -8.19 -6.86
C ARG A 137 -2.01 -8.87 -7.39
N GLN A 138 -2.10 -10.03 -8.03
CA GLN A 138 -0.96 -10.64 -8.72
C GLN A 138 -0.52 -9.84 -9.97
N GLY A 139 -1.43 -9.11 -10.63
CA GLY A 139 -1.07 -8.13 -11.66
C GLY A 139 -0.11 -7.03 -11.18
N MET A 140 -0.16 -6.66 -9.90
CA MET A 140 0.80 -5.74 -9.28
C MET A 140 2.21 -6.37 -9.13
N GLU A 141 2.28 -7.68 -8.91
CA GLU A 141 3.54 -8.44 -8.84
C GLU A 141 4.13 -8.66 -10.24
N LEU A 142 3.28 -8.97 -11.24
CA LEU A 142 3.69 -9.02 -12.65
C LEU A 142 4.23 -7.66 -13.14
N ALA A 143 3.72 -6.53 -12.61
CA ALA A 143 4.24 -5.21 -12.94
C ALA A 143 5.65 -4.94 -12.37
N ASP A 144 6.08 -5.63 -11.31
CA ASP A 144 7.45 -5.55 -10.79
C ASP A 144 8.41 -6.54 -11.49
N ASP A 145 7.90 -7.61 -12.10
CA ASP A 145 8.70 -8.69 -12.69
C ASP A 145 9.46 -8.23 -13.96
N LYS A 146 10.79 -8.23 -13.89
CA LYS A 146 11.68 -7.74 -14.95
C LYS A 146 11.70 -8.60 -16.21
N LYS A 147 11.07 -9.78 -16.24
CA LYS A 147 10.97 -10.61 -17.46
C LYS A 147 10.04 -10.02 -18.54
N PHE A 148 9.10 -9.16 -18.15
CA PHE A 148 8.19 -8.49 -19.10
C PHE A 148 8.88 -7.26 -19.68
N LEU A 149 9.35 -7.35 -20.93
CA LEU A 149 10.12 -6.28 -21.58
C LEU A 149 9.22 -5.20 -22.20
N ASP A 150 7.99 -5.54 -22.55
CA ASP A 150 7.02 -4.72 -23.26
C ASP A 150 5.60 -4.83 -22.67
N LEU A 151 4.76 -3.84 -23.00
CA LEU A 151 3.38 -3.75 -22.54
C LEU A 151 2.50 -4.92 -23.04
N GLY A 152 2.81 -5.46 -24.22
CA GLY A 152 2.15 -6.64 -24.78
C GLY A 152 2.35 -7.89 -23.92
N ALA A 153 3.59 -8.15 -23.50
CA ALA A 153 3.95 -9.28 -22.66
C ALA A 153 3.29 -9.20 -21.27
N PHE A 154 3.25 -8.01 -20.66
CA PHE A 154 2.52 -7.79 -19.40
C PHE A 154 1.02 -8.04 -19.56
N ASN A 155 0.39 -7.46 -20.59
CA ASN A 155 -1.05 -7.63 -20.86
C ASN A 155 -1.41 -9.07 -21.23
N ALA A 156 -0.52 -9.80 -21.91
CA ALA A 156 -0.69 -11.21 -22.22
C ALA A 156 -0.69 -12.07 -20.94
N ALA A 157 0.30 -11.90 -20.05
CA ALA A 157 0.38 -12.64 -18.79
C ALA A 157 -0.81 -12.33 -17.86
N LEU A 158 -1.25 -11.07 -17.78
CA LEU A 158 -2.43 -10.69 -16.99
C LEU A 158 -3.74 -11.27 -17.55
N LYS A 159 -3.84 -11.39 -18.89
CA LYS A 159 -4.96 -12.05 -19.58
C LYS A 159 -4.96 -13.57 -19.37
N GLU A 160 -3.79 -14.20 -19.39
CA GLU A 160 -3.58 -15.63 -19.14
C GLU A 160 -3.91 -15.99 -17.68
N LEU A 161 -3.34 -15.26 -16.72
CA LEU A 161 -3.63 -15.37 -15.28
C LEU A 161 -5.13 -15.26 -14.96
N ARG A 162 -5.85 -14.42 -15.70
CA ARG A 162 -7.31 -14.31 -15.59
C ARG A 162 -8.04 -15.50 -16.21
N ALA A 163 -7.56 -16.04 -17.33
CA ALA A 163 -8.18 -17.15 -18.05
C ALA A 163 -8.02 -18.49 -17.30
N ASP A 164 -6.91 -18.69 -16.60
CA ASP A 164 -6.64 -19.79 -15.67
C ASP A 164 -7.73 -19.93 -14.58
N ARG A 165 -8.22 -18.81 -14.04
CA ARG A 165 -9.00 -18.79 -12.80
C ARG A 165 -10.45 -18.35 -12.94
N LEU A 166 -10.77 -17.53 -13.93
CA LEU A 166 -12.10 -16.95 -14.09
C LEU A 166 -12.71 -17.35 -15.46
N PRO A 167 -13.74 -18.21 -15.47
CA PRO A 167 -14.39 -18.66 -16.70
C PRO A 167 -14.85 -17.49 -17.59
N GLY A 168 -14.74 -17.70 -18.92
CA GLY A 168 -14.92 -16.65 -19.92
C GLY A 168 -16.30 -15.98 -19.97
N ASP A 169 -17.30 -16.59 -19.33
CA ASP A 169 -18.68 -16.08 -19.19
C ASP A 169 -18.91 -15.21 -17.94
N LYS A 170 -18.01 -15.20 -16.96
CA LYS A 170 -18.22 -14.52 -15.66
C LYS A 170 -17.82 -13.07 -15.66
N LEU A 171 -18.64 -12.20 -15.06
CA LEU A 171 -18.40 -10.78 -14.87
C LEU A 171 -18.05 -10.03 -16.17
N VAL A 172 -18.71 -10.34 -17.29
CA VAL A 172 -18.33 -9.83 -18.63
C VAL A 172 -18.20 -8.31 -18.63
N SER A 173 -19.24 -7.57 -18.26
CA SER A 173 -19.23 -6.10 -18.30
C SER A 173 -18.37 -5.43 -17.23
N ILE A 174 -18.07 -6.13 -16.12
CA ILE A 174 -17.04 -5.68 -15.17
C ILE A 174 -15.65 -5.80 -15.80
N ARG A 175 -15.36 -6.91 -16.51
CA ARG A 175 -14.10 -7.09 -17.23
C ARG A 175 -13.94 -6.14 -18.41
N GLU A 176 -15.03 -5.82 -19.12
CA GLU A 176 -15.05 -4.81 -20.19
C GLU A 176 -14.68 -3.43 -19.65
N ARG A 177 -15.36 -2.95 -18.59
CA ARG A 177 -15.02 -1.67 -17.97
C ARG A 177 -13.61 -1.66 -17.37
N ILE A 178 -13.11 -2.78 -16.86
CA ILE A 178 -11.72 -2.87 -16.40
C ILE A 178 -10.73 -2.84 -17.57
N ALA A 179 -11.05 -3.41 -18.74
CA ALA A 179 -10.22 -3.33 -19.93
C ALA A 179 -10.08 -1.89 -20.44
N GLU A 180 -11.14 -1.07 -20.37
CA GLU A 180 -11.07 0.37 -20.63
C GLU A 180 -10.10 1.09 -19.67
N GLU A 181 -10.06 0.70 -18.39
CA GLU A 181 -9.14 1.29 -17.41
C GLU A 181 -7.68 0.85 -17.66
N LEU A 182 -7.47 -0.41 -18.04
CA LEU A 182 -6.15 -0.92 -18.45
C LEU A 182 -5.64 -0.28 -19.74
N ALA A 183 -6.51 0.02 -20.70
CA ALA A 183 -6.16 0.68 -21.95
C ALA A 183 -5.54 2.08 -21.74
N THR A 184 -5.76 2.71 -20.57
CA THR A 184 -5.08 3.95 -20.19
C THR A 184 -3.56 3.80 -20.05
N LEU A 185 -3.02 2.57 -19.99
CA LEU A 185 -1.58 2.30 -20.04
C LEU A 185 -0.96 2.74 -21.36
N GLY A 186 -1.60 2.38 -22.47
CA GLY A 186 -1.14 2.54 -23.85
C GLY A 186 -1.77 1.47 -24.74
N ASP A 187 -1.79 1.73 -26.05
CA ASP A 187 -2.32 0.85 -27.09
C ASP A 187 -1.22 0.10 -27.87
N ASP A 188 -0.03 0.71 -28.06
CA ASP A 188 1.11 0.02 -28.64
C ASP A 188 1.68 -1.06 -27.69
N SER A 189 1.46 -2.32 -28.08
CA SER A 189 2.04 -3.51 -27.43
C SER A 189 3.56 -3.49 -27.32
N GLN A 190 4.27 -2.84 -28.24
CA GLN A 190 5.74 -2.80 -28.27
C GLN A 190 6.32 -1.70 -27.36
N THR A 191 5.47 -0.94 -26.67
CA THR A 191 5.90 0.05 -25.67
C THR A 191 6.76 -0.64 -24.61
N ALA A 192 8.03 -0.21 -24.50
CA ALA A 192 8.97 -0.76 -23.52
C ALA A 192 8.42 -0.60 -22.09
N PHE A 193 8.37 -1.70 -21.34
CA PHE A 193 7.79 -1.75 -19.99
C PHE A 193 8.80 -1.26 -18.95
N GLY A 194 9.18 0.02 -19.07
CA GLY A 194 10.11 0.71 -18.18
C GLY A 194 9.51 1.09 -16.81
N PRO A 195 10.31 1.65 -15.90
CA PRO A 195 9.92 1.91 -14.51
C PRO A 195 8.62 2.73 -14.35
N GLU A 196 8.44 3.77 -15.16
CA GLU A 196 7.24 4.62 -15.12
C GLU A 196 5.97 3.84 -15.52
N LEU A 197 6.03 3.06 -16.60
CA LEU A 197 4.90 2.29 -17.10
C LEU A 197 4.55 1.12 -16.16
N ARG A 198 5.55 0.55 -15.49
CA ARG A 198 5.38 -0.44 -14.41
C ARG A 198 4.68 0.17 -13.19
N ALA A 199 5.14 1.33 -12.72
CA ALA A 199 4.48 2.05 -11.62
C ALA A 199 3.03 2.42 -11.96
N LYS A 200 2.77 2.86 -13.20
CA LYS A 200 1.43 3.12 -13.73
C LYS A 200 0.55 1.85 -13.76
N ALA A 201 1.07 0.73 -14.25
CA ALA A 201 0.37 -0.56 -14.27
C ALA A 201 0.03 -1.06 -12.87
N LYS A 202 0.98 -0.96 -11.94
CA LYS A 202 0.80 -1.30 -10.53
C LYS A 202 -0.27 -0.43 -9.86
N SER A 203 -0.27 0.87 -10.14
CA SER A 203 -1.28 1.82 -9.66
C SER A 203 -2.68 1.51 -10.20
N ILE A 204 -2.80 1.21 -11.51
CA ILE A 204 -4.08 0.85 -12.13
C ILE A 204 -4.61 -0.48 -11.57
N CYS A 205 -3.76 -1.50 -11.44
CA CYS A 205 -4.13 -2.77 -10.81
C CYS A 205 -4.60 -2.58 -9.37
N GLY A 206 -3.89 -1.77 -8.57
CA GLY A 206 -4.31 -1.44 -7.19
C GLY A 206 -5.66 -0.72 -7.12
N ARG A 207 -5.96 0.21 -8.05
CA ARG A 207 -7.27 0.87 -8.13
C ARG A 207 -8.38 -0.07 -8.56
N ILE A 208 -8.11 -1.02 -9.47
CA ILE A 208 -9.04 -2.08 -9.85
C ILE A 208 -9.37 -2.97 -8.64
N VAL A 209 -8.37 -3.38 -7.86
CA VAL A 209 -8.55 -4.17 -6.62
C VAL A 209 -9.42 -3.41 -5.62
N ALA A 210 -9.08 -2.16 -5.29
CA ALA A 210 -9.84 -1.36 -4.33
C ALA A 210 -11.31 -1.14 -4.75
N ALA A 211 -11.54 -0.85 -6.05
CA ALA A 211 -12.88 -0.69 -6.59
C ALA A 211 -13.70 -1.99 -6.55
N LEU A 212 -13.08 -3.14 -6.88
CA LEU A 212 -13.72 -4.45 -6.79
C LEU A 212 -14.03 -4.84 -5.34
N GLU A 213 -13.09 -4.68 -4.42
CA GLU A 213 -13.26 -5.04 -3.00
C GLU A 213 -14.43 -4.27 -2.37
N ALA A 214 -14.58 -2.99 -2.71
CA ALA A 214 -15.66 -2.14 -2.22
C ALA A 214 -17.08 -2.44 -2.75
N LEU A 215 -17.24 -3.24 -3.81
CA LEU A 215 -18.57 -3.61 -4.32
C LEU A 215 -19.34 -4.46 -3.29
N LYS A 216 -20.57 -4.06 -2.98
CA LYS A 216 -21.50 -4.75 -2.08
C LYS A 216 -22.60 -5.40 -2.91
#